data_AF-A0A0N0JDP9-F1
#
_entry.id   AF-A0A0N0JDP9-F1
#
_cell.length_a   1.000
_cell.length_b   1.000
_cell.length_c   1.000
_cell.angle_alpha   90.00
_cell.angle_beta   90.00
_cell.angle_gamma   90.00
#
_symmetry.space_group_name_H-M   'P 1'
#
loop_
_entity.id
_entity.type
_entity.pdbx_description
1 polymer ?
#
loop_
_entity_poly.entity_id
_entity_poly.type
_entity_poly.pdbx_seq_one_letter_code
_entity_poly.pdbx_strand_id
1 'polypeptide(L)'
;MTTRFLSSTARTSIALAIGAGALFAAATAHAQVVSSGIVNLNIPASTNGLYLNVVTGANNLPAAGTGTTVPGWDINPWSATGIAFFSPGAPAGGAYVITSTSNVTNLTPGSLIGAGSSFGSGTTANQAQWTLNSSDNFFGFRFNNEAGGTLHYGWAQIAFGATLTDRTLVQYAFELTPGASIAVVPEPSTYAMMGLGVLGLMAAARRRKAKQA
;
A
#
# COMPACT_ATOMS: atom_id res chain seq x y z
N MET A 1 71.36 -4.43 -28.67
CA MET A 1 70.19 -3.66 -29.16
C MET A 1 68.98 -4.58 -29.06
N THR A 2 67.99 -4.14 -28.31
CA THR A 2 66.86 -4.85 -27.71
C THR A 2 65.78 -5.24 -28.72
N THR A 3 65.43 -6.52 -28.82
CA THR A 3 64.17 -6.96 -29.48
C THR A 3 63.54 -8.18 -28.80
N ARG A 4 62.61 -7.85 -27.89
CA ARG A 4 61.25 -8.40 -27.65
C ARG A 4 61.04 -9.92 -27.50
N PHE A 5 60.72 -10.30 -26.27
CA PHE A 5 59.83 -11.39 -25.90
C PHE A 5 58.43 -11.21 -26.52
N LEU A 6 57.83 -12.31 -26.99
CA LEU A 6 56.38 -12.54 -27.03
C LEU A 6 56.17 -14.06 -26.87
N SER A 7 55.76 -14.49 -25.68
CA SER A 7 55.35 -15.86 -25.38
C SER A 7 53.90 -16.07 -25.84
N SER A 8 53.70 -17.07 -26.70
CA SER A 8 52.39 -17.51 -27.21
C SER A 8 51.69 -18.37 -26.16
N THR A 9 50.68 -17.82 -25.47
CA THR A 9 49.81 -18.58 -24.56
C THR A 9 48.74 -19.34 -25.38
N ALA A 10 48.86 -20.66 -25.46
CA ALA A 10 47.90 -21.52 -26.15
C ALA A 10 46.74 -21.92 -25.22
N ARG A 11 45.62 -21.22 -25.40
CA ARG A 11 44.22 -21.71 -25.46
C ARG A 11 43.84 -22.92 -24.59
N THR A 12 43.20 -22.65 -23.44
CA THR A 12 42.32 -23.60 -22.76
C THR A 12 40.88 -23.30 -23.16
N SER A 13 40.25 -24.19 -23.93
CA SER A 13 38.85 -24.08 -24.34
C SER A 13 37.94 -24.58 -23.21
N ILE A 14 37.09 -23.72 -22.67
CA ILE A 14 35.97 -24.12 -21.79
C ILE A 14 34.72 -24.23 -22.68
N ALA A 15 34.21 -25.44 -22.85
CA ALA A 15 32.92 -25.68 -23.47
C ALA A 15 31.82 -25.44 -22.41
N LEU A 16 31.02 -24.39 -22.59
CA LEU A 16 29.82 -24.14 -21.79
C LEU A 16 28.62 -24.75 -22.52
N ALA A 17 28.15 -25.92 -22.07
CA ALA A 17 26.91 -26.51 -22.55
C ALA A 17 25.73 -25.77 -21.90
N ILE A 18 25.00 -24.97 -22.68
CA ILE A 18 23.74 -24.34 -22.25
C ILE A 18 22.64 -25.37 -22.43
N GLY A 19 22.20 -25.97 -21.32
CA GLY A 19 20.99 -26.79 -21.28
C GLY A 19 19.76 -25.90 -21.36
N ALA A 20 19.00 -26.03 -22.45
CA ALA A 20 17.69 -25.42 -22.59
C ALA A 20 16.67 -26.15 -21.71
N GLY A 21 16.53 -25.71 -20.46
CA GLY A 21 15.40 -26.04 -19.60
C GLY A 21 14.26 -25.08 -19.91
N ALA A 22 13.14 -25.61 -20.42
CA ALA A 22 11.91 -24.85 -20.62
C ALA A 22 11.42 -24.29 -19.28
N LEU A 23 11.71 -23.01 -19.03
CA LEU A 23 11.11 -22.26 -17.94
C LEU A 23 9.71 -21.87 -18.40
N PHE A 24 8.70 -22.53 -17.84
CA PHE A 24 7.38 -21.91 -17.71
C PHE A 24 7.57 -20.68 -16.83
N ALA A 25 7.82 -19.53 -17.45
CA ALA A 25 7.70 -18.25 -16.77
C ALA A 25 6.21 -18.09 -16.45
N ALA A 26 5.82 -18.43 -15.21
CA ALA A 26 4.62 -17.86 -14.64
C ALA A 26 4.77 -16.35 -14.81
N ALA A 27 3.85 -15.73 -15.55
CA ALA A 27 3.82 -14.29 -15.69
C ALA A 27 3.83 -13.72 -14.27
N THR A 28 4.94 -13.12 -13.87
CA THR A 28 5.00 -12.42 -12.59
C THR A 28 4.06 -11.24 -12.80
N ALA A 29 2.90 -11.26 -12.16
CA ALA A 29 2.08 -10.07 -12.05
C ALA A 29 2.96 -9.01 -11.42
N HIS A 30 3.47 -8.08 -12.23
CA HIS A 30 4.24 -6.96 -11.72
C HIS A 30 3.30 -6.16 -10.84
N ALA A 31 3.61 -6.05 -9.55
CA ALA A 31 2.80 -5.27 -8.64
C ALA A 31 2.75 -3.81 -9.13
N GLN A 32 1.58 -3.34 -9.54
CA GLN A 32 1.37 -1.95 -9.99
C GLN A 32 0.63 -1.18 -8.90
N VAL A 33 1.36 -0.90 -7.82
CA VAL A 33 0.80 -0.19 -6.66
C VAL A 33 0.48 1.25 -7.02
N VAL A 34 -0.77 1.64 -6.78
CA VAL A 34 -1.23 3.03 -6.79
C VAL A 34 -1.27 3.53 -5.35
N SER A 35 -0.50 4.58 -5.06
CA SER A 35 -0.52 5.27 -3.76
C SER A 35 -1.29 6.57 -3.88
N SER A 36 -2.07 6.92 -2.85
CA SER A 36 -2.68 8.24 -2.72
C SER A 36 -1.67 9.32 -2.33
N GLY A 37 -0.51 8.92 -1.81
CA GLY A 37 0.31 9.78 -0.96
C GLY A 37 -0.45 10.21 0.31
N ILE A 38 0.09 11.19 1.03
CA ILE A 38 -0.56 11.75 2.23
C ILE A 38 -1.76 12.62 1.82
N VAL A 39 -2.96 12.20 2.20
CA VAL A 39 -4.24 12.90 1.91
C VAL A 39 -4.88 13.56 3.12
N ASN A 40 -4.66 13.03 4.33
CA ASN A 40 -5.18 13.57 5.60
C ASN A 40 -6.70 13.90 5.56
N LEU A 41 -7.53 12.92 5.22
CA LEU A 41 -8.98 13.09 5.21
C LEU A 41 -9.55 12.86 6.61
N ASN A 42 -10.34 13.82 7.12
CA ASN A 42 -11.04 13.65 8.39
C ASN A 42 -12.02 12.45 8.32
N ILE A 43 -12.14 11.68 9.40
CA ILE A 43 -13.16 10.63 9.55
C ILE A 43 -14.17 11.10 10.61
N PRO A 44 -15.31 11.72 10.20
CA PRO A 44 -16.27 12.28 11.13
C PRO A 44 -16.80 11.26 12.15
N ALA A 45 -16.85 11.66 13.43
CA ALA A 45 -17.55 10.94 14.51
C ALA A 45 -19.08 10.98 14.34
N SER A 46 -19.58 10.21 13.37
CA SER A 46 -20.99 10.19 13.01
C SER A 46 -21.43 8.80 12.52
N THR A 47 -22.74 8.67 12.25
CA THR A 47 -23.33 7.48 11.65
C THR A 47 -22.97 7.29 10.18
N ASN A 48 -22.50 8.34 9.50
CA ASN A 48 -22.11 8.27 8.08
C ASN A 48 -20.61 8.12 7.87
N GLY A 49 -19.78 8.71 8.76
CA GLY A 49 -18.33 8.64 8.63
C GLY A 49 -17.79 9.22 7.31
N LEU A 50 -16.73 8.61 6.79
CA LEU A 50 -16.08 8.98 5.53
C LEU A 50 -16.45 7.98 4.45
N TYR A 51 -17.06 8.38 3.34
CA TYR A 51 -17.16 7.55 2.15
C TYR A 51 -16.04 7.95 1.18
N LEU A 52 -15.29 6.99 0.68
CA LEU A 52 -14.20 7.22 -0.27
C LEU A 52 -14.22 6.18 -1.39
N ASN A 53 -14.18 6.64 -2.63
CA ASN A 53 -13.77 5.81 -3.77
C ASN A 53 -12.25 5.93 -3.93
N VAL A 54 -11.52 4.83 -3.75
CA VAL A 54 -10.06 4.83 -3.71
C VAL A 54 -9.43 5.00 -5.09
N VAL A 55 -10.15 4.65 -6.16
CA VAL A 55 -9.68 4.76 -7.54
C VAL A 55 -9.68 6.21 -8.02
N THR A 56 -10.75 6.93 -7.71
CA THR A 56 -11.00 8.32 -8.16
C THR A 56 -10.62 9.37 -7.13
N GLY A 57 -10.52 8.99 -5.85
CA GLY A 57 -10.33 9.92 -4.73
C GLY A 57 -11.59 10.69 -4.32
N ALA A 58 -12.73 10.44 -4.97
CA ALA A 58 -14.00 11.10 -4.63
C ALA A 58 -14.44 10.73 -3.21
N ASN A 59 -14.89 11.73 -2.44
CA ASN A 59 -15.28 11.55 -1.05
C ASN A 59 -16.40 12.52 -0.62
N ASN A 60 -17.02 12.23 0.52
CA ASN A 60 -18.11 13.02 1.10
C ASN A 60 -17.62 14.14 2.05
N LEU A 61 -16.43 14.70 1.86
CA LEU A 61 -15.96 15.83 2.66
C LEU A 61 -15.99 17.14 1.86
N PRO A 62 -16.12 18.30 2.53
CA PRO A 62 -16.33 18.49 3.97
C PRO A 62 -17.80 18.32 4.42
N ALA A 63 -18.74 18.22 3.48
CA ALA A 63 -20.17 18.19 3.78
C ALA A 63 -20.65 16.76 4.07
N ALA A 64 -21.28 16.53 5.23
CA ALA A 64 -21.83 15.22 5.58
C ALA A 64 -22.75 14.68 4.47
N GLY A 65 -22.33 13.57 3.86
CA GLY A 65 -23.08 12.85 2.83
C GLY A 65 -23.24 11.38 3.19
N THR A 66 -24.04 10.67 2.40
CA THR A 66 -24.20 9.20 2.51
C THR A 66 -23.45 8.53 1.37
N GLY A 67 -23.42 7.19 1.32
CA GLY A 67 -22.80 6.47 0.21
C GLY A 67 -23.36 6.84 -1.18
N THR A 68 -24.57 7.40 -1.26
CA THR A 68 -25.13 7.86 -2.55
C THR A 68 -24.48 9.13 -3.09
N THR A 69 -23.81 9.92 -2.24
CA THR A 69 -23.08 11.12 -2.67
C THR A 69 -21.68 10.81 -3.17
N VAL A 70 -21.21 9.56 -2.98
CA VAL A 70 -19.92 9.05 -3.48
C VAL A 70 -20.18 7.76 -4.24
N PRO A 71 -20.63 7.84 -5.51
CA PRO A 71 -20.85 6.67 -6.34
C PRO A 71 -19.60 5.80 -6.42
N GLY A 72 -19.74 4.48 -6.21
CA GLY A 72 -18.60 3.56 -6.20
C GLY A 72 -17.69 3.70 -4.98
N TRP A 73 -18.19 4.14 -3.82
CA TRP A 73 -17.33 4.16 -2.64
C TRP A 73 -16.84 2.74 -2.28
N ASP A 74 -15.57 2.66 -1.89
CA ASP A 74 -14.87 1.40 -1.59
C ASP A 74 -14.69 1.21 -0.09
N ILE A 75 -14.46 2.30 0.65
CA ILE A 75 -14.27 2.28 2.09
C ILE A 75 -15.22 3.25 2.80
N ASN A 76 -15.64 2.84 4.01
CA ASN A 76 -16.44 3.63 4.92
C ASN A 76 -16.08 3.37 6.39
N PRO A 77 -15.01 4.01 6.92
CA PRO A 77 -14.81 4.10 8.36
C PRO A 77 -15.81 5.09 8.98
N TRP A 78 -16.46 4.70 10.07
CA TRP A 78 -17.55 5.44 10.71
C TRP A 78 -17.64 5.14 12.21
N SER A 79 -18.72 5.60 12.84
CA SER A 79 -19.13 5.50 14.25
C SER A 79 -19.04 6.82 14.99
N ALA A 80 -20.04 7.06 15.84
CA ALA A 80 -20.15 8.21 16.72
C ALA A 80 -19.41 8.03 18.06
N THR A 81 -19.07 6.79 18.42
CA THR A 81 -18.55 6.44 19.77
C THR A 81 -17.25 5.64 19.76
N GLY A 82 -16.76 5.25 18.58
CA GLY A 82 -15.55 4.44 18.41
C GLY A 82 -15.19 4.39 16.94
N ILE A 83 -14.64 3.26 16.46
CA ILE A 83 -14.38 3.05 15.03
C ILE A 83 -15.03 1.74 14.54
N ALA A 84 -15.81 1.86 13.47
CA ALA A 84 -16.44 0.77 12.74
C ALA A 84 -16.20 0.95 11.25
N PHE A 85 -16.42 -0.11 10.46
CA PHE A 85 -16.17 -0.15 9.02
C PHE A 85 -17.37 -0.78 8.32
N PHE A 86 -18.11 0.03 7.57
CA PHE A 86 -19.25 -0.43 6.79
C PHE A 86 -18.77 -0.87 5.41
N SER A 87 -19.19 -2.05 4.96
CA SER A 87 -18.76 -2.59 3.67
C SER A 87 -19.69 -2.15 2.55
N PRO A 88 -19.18 -1.86 1.35
CA PRO A 88 -20.00 -1.70 0.16
C PRO A 88 -20.73 -3.01 -0.18
N GLY A 89 -21.75 -2.91 -1.03
CA GLY A 89 -22.53 -4.08 -1.48
C GLY A 89 -21.71 -5.05 -2.33
N ALA A 90 -20.62 -4.59 -2.93
CA ALA A 90 -19.66 -5.40 -3.67
C ALA A 90 -18.23 -5.02 -3.25
N PRO A 91 -17.31 -5.99 -3.09
CA PRO A 91 -17.49 -7.43 -3.29
C PRO A 91 -18.36 -8.08 -2.19
N ALA A 92 -19.11 -9.12 -2.54
CA ALA A 92 -19.94 -9.85 -1.58
C ALA A 92 -19.08 -10.48 -0.46
N GLY A 93 -19.60 -10.47 0.77
CA GLY A 93 -18.89 -10.99 1.95
C GLY A 93 -18.05 -9.95 2.70
N GLY A 94 -18.13 -8.67 2.32
CA GLY A 94 -17.48 -7.56 3.03
C GLY A 94 -16.13 -7.17 2.45
N ALA A 95 -15.69 -5.96 2.77
CA ALA A 95 -14.52 -5.35 2.13
C ALA A 95 -13.26 -5.41 2.98
N TYR A 96 -13.34 -5.59 4.29
CA TYR A 96 -12.19 -5.35 5.18
C TYR A 96 -11.55 -6.64 5.66
N VAL A 97 -10.23 -6.61 5.86
CA VAL A 97 -9.49 -7.71 6.49
C VAL A 97 -9.92 -7.84 7.95
N ILE A 98 -10.31 -9.04 8.35
CA ILE A 98 -10.80 -9.35 9.68
C ILE A 98 -10.09 -10.55 10.30
N THR A 99 -9.99 -10.56 11.63
CA THR A 99 -9.52 -11.71 12.44
C THR A 99 -10.67 -12.41 13.16
N SER A 100 -11.85 -11.79 13.21
CA SER A 100 -13.11 -12.39 13.63
C SER A 100 -14.27 -11.73 12.86
N THR A 101 -15.44 -12.37 12.82
CA THR A 101 -16.56 -12.01 11.93
C THR A 101 -16.98 -10.54 11.95
N SER A 102 -16.69 -9.78 13.01
CA SER A 102 -17.15 -8.39 13.18
C SER A 102 -16.04 -7.37 13.43
N ASN A 103 -14.76 -7.76 13.42
CA ASN A 103 -13.66 -6.88 13.81
C ASN A 103 -12.63 -6.73 12.69
N VAL A 104 -12.54 -5.52 12.13
CA VAL A 104 -11.44 -5.14 11.21
C VAL A 104 -10.13 -5.15 11.94
N THR A 105 -9.14 -5.84 11.40
CA THR A 105 -7.85 -6.03 12.05
C THR A 105 -6.97 -4.79 11.89
N ASN A 106 -6.33 -4.36 12.98
CA ASN A 106 -5.20 -3.43 12.91
C ASN A 106 -3.96 -4.21 12.44
N LEU A 107 -3.56 -3.99 11.19
CA LEU A 107 -2.45 -4.69 10.54
C LEU A 107 -1.10 -4.06 10.89
N THR A 108 -0.06 -4.87 10.91
CA THR A 108 1.32 -4.39 11.04
C THR A 108 1.90 -4.07 9.66
N PRO A 109 2.86 -3.13 9.57
CA PRO A 109 3.66 -2.94 8.35
C PRO A 109 4.26 -4.26 7.86
N GLY A 110 4.22 -4.49 6.56
CA GLY A 110 4.63 -5.73 5.89
C GLY A 110 3.55 -6.80 5.78
N SER A 111 2.38 -6.63 6.41
CA SER A 111 1.26 -7.57 6.29
C SER A 111 0.81 -7.70 4.83
N LEU A 112 0.68 -8.93 4.34
CA LEU A 112 0.22 -9.21 2.98
C LEU A 112 -1.32 -9.31 2.94
N ILE A 113 -1.94 -8.57 2.03
CA ILE A 113 -3.38 -8.54 1.81
C ILE A 113 -3.65 -9.08 0.41
N GLY A 114 -4.52 -10.07 0.29
CA GLY A 114 -4.83 -10.69 -0.98
C GLY A 114 -5.88 -11.78 -0.86
N ALA A 115 -5.92 -12.69 -1.83
CA ALA A 115 -6.92 -13.77 -1.87
C ALA A 115 -6.88 -14.71 -0.64
N GLY A 116 -5.74 -14.79 0.06
CA GLY A 116 -5.61 -15.57 1.29
C GLY A 116 -6.10 -14.86 2.56
N SER A 117 -6.51 -13.59 2.49
CA SER A 117 -7.03 -12.85 3.63
C SER A 117 -8.50 -13.19 3.91
N SER A 118 -8.88 -13.17 5.19
CA SER A 118 -10.29 -13.26 5.59
C SER A 118 -10.94 -11.88 5.49
N PHE A 119 -12.06 -11.79 4.77
CA PHE A 119 -12.79 -10.54 4.56
C PHE A 119 -14.16 -10.55 5.24
N GLY A 120 -14.58 -9.38 5.70
CA GLY A 120 -15.85 -9.20 6.38
C GLY A 120 -16.25 -7.73 6.51
N SER A 121 -17.27 -7.49 7.33
CA SER A 121 -17.75 -6.15 7.66
C SER A 121 -17.43 -5.85 9.13
N GLY A 122 -16.82 -4.70 9.40
CA GLY A 122 -16.49 -4.24 10.75
C GLY A 122 -17.63 -3.45 11.40
N THR A 123 -18.86 -3.98 11.40
CA THR A 123 -20.05 -3.21 11.80
C THR A 123 -20.13 -2.91 13.29
N THR A 124 -19.36 -3.63 14.11
CA THR A 124 -19.25 -3.38 15.54
C THR A 124 -18.10 -2.42 15.81
N ALA A 125 -18.38 -1.33 16.51
CA ALA A 125 -17.33 -0.41 16.93
C ALA A 125 -16.33 -1.13 17.85
N ASN A 126 -15.07 -1.23 17.43
CA ASN A 126 -14.01 -1.90 18.18
C ASN A 126 -12.99 -0.88 18.69
N GLN A 127 -12.56 -1.03 19.94
CA GLN A 127 -11.62 -0.12 20.57
C GLN A 127 -10.26 -0.74 20.90
N ALA A 128 -10.18 -2.04 21.17
CA ALA A 128 -9.04 -2.62 21.89
C ALA A 128 -7.78 -2.81 21.04
N GLN A 129 -7.91 -2.95 19.72
CA GLN A 129 -6.77 -3.23 18.82
C GLN A 129 -6.11 -1.98 18.23
N TRP A 130 -6.73 -0.81 18.40
CA TRP A 130 -6.26 0.44 17.80
C TRP A 130 -5.37 1.18 18.79
N THR A 131 -4.25 1.72 18.30
CA THR A 131 -3.32 2.50 19.11
C THR A 131 -3.73 3.97 19.04
N LEU A 132 -4.12 4.54 20.18
CA LEU A 132 -4.41 5.96 20.35
C LEU A 132 -3.13 6.80 20.35
N ASN A 133 -3.27 8.09 20.05
CA ASN A 133 -2.16 9.04 19.90
C ASN A 133 -1.09 8.53 18.92
N SER A 134 -1.54 7.86 17.84
CA SER A 134 -0.66 7.20 16.88
C SER A 134 -1.21 7.29 15.47
N SER A 135 -0.31 7.46 14.51
CA SER A 135 -0.56 7.30 13.08
C SER A 135 -0.38 5.86 12.59
N ASP A 136 0.13 4.96 13.42
CA ASP A 136 0.59 3.63 13.01
C ASP A 136 -0.51 2.59 13.15
N ASN A 137 -1.66 2.90 12.57
CA ASN A 137 -2.79 1.98 12.49
C ASN A 137 -3.13 1.72 11.03
N PHE A 138 -3.24 0.45 10.65
CA PHE A 138 -3.47 0.05 9.27
C PHE A 138 -4.63 -0.92 9.17
N PHE A 139 -5.40 -0.82 8.10
CA PHE A 139 -6.40 -1.84 7.77
C PHE A 139 -6.26 -2.23 6.30
N GLY A 140 -6.55 -3.50 6.03
CA GLY A 140 -6.60 -4.02 4.67
C GLY A 140 -8.03 -3.99 4.15
N PHE A 141 -8.16 -3.82 2.84
CA PHE A 141 -9.45 -3.88 2.17
C PHE A 141 -9.35 -4.55 0.79
N ARG A 142 -10.51 -4.91 0.25
CA ARG A 142 -10.72 -5.33 -1.13
C ARG A 142 -11.88 -4.57 -1.73
N PHE A 143 -11.84 -4.34 -3.02
CA PHE A 143 -12.87 -3.60 -3.74
C PHE A 143 -13.01 -4.06 -5.18
N ASN A 144 -14.16 -3.81 -5.79
CA ASN A 144 -14.36 -4.04 -7.22
C ASN A 144 -14.17 -2.70 -7.94
N ASN A 145 -13.13 -2.59 -8.76
CA ASN A 145 -12.88 -1.36 -9.53
C ASN A 145 -14.01 -1.15 -10.55
N GLU A 146 -14.67 0.00 -10.52
CA GLU A 146 -15.84 0.29 -11.36
C GLU A 146 -15.54 0.30 -12.85
N ALA A 147 -14.30 0.59 -13.24
CA ALA A 147 -13.90 0.63 -14.65
C ALA A 147 -13.81 -0.77 -15.28
N GLY A 148 -13.50 -1.79 -14.48
CA GLY A 148 -13.25 -3.16 -14.96
C GLY A 148 -14.17 -4.23 -14.35
N GLY A 149 -14.90 -3.91 -13.28
CA GLY A 149 -15.65 -4.89 -12.49
C GLY A 149 -14.78 -5.96 -11.81
N THR A 150 -13.46 -5.73 -11.77
CA THR A 150 -12.46 -6.69 -11.27
C THR A 150 -12.14 -6.45 -9.81
N LEU A 151 -11.79 -7.52 -9.09
CA LEU A 151 -11.42 -7.46 -7.68
C LEU A 151 -9.97 -6.99 -7.50
N HIS A 152 -9.76 -6.04 -6.59
CA HIS A 152 -8.46 -5.50 -6.21
C HIS A 152 -8.31 -5.50 -4.69
N TYR A 153 -7.06 -5.38 -4.24
CA TYR A 153 -6.68 -5.34 -2.83
C TYR A 153 -5.96 -4.04 -2.52
N GLY A 154 -6.15 -3.54 -1.30
CA GLY A 154 -5.53 -2.32 -0.83
C GLY A 154 -5.35 -2.29 0.68
N TRP A 155 -4.66 -1.27 1.14
CA TRP A 155 -4.53 -0.95 2.56
C TRP A 155 -4.65 0.55 2.77
N ALA A 156 -5.02 0.93 3.99
CA ALA A 156 -5.06 2.33 4.37
C ALA A 156 -4.57 2.54 5.81
N GLN A 157 -4.06 3.74 6.05
CA GLN A 157 -3.53 4.17 7.34
C GLN A 157 -4.49 5.15 8.00
N ILE A 158 -4.74 4.95 9.28
CA ILE A 158 -5.56 5.84 10.12
C ILE A 158 -4.70 6.36 11.27
N ALA A 159 -4.79 7.66 11.52
CA ALA A 159 -4.33 8.26 12.75
C ALA A 159 -5.48 8.40 13.73
N PHE A 160 -5.23 8.03 14.99
CA PHE A 160 -6.13 8.27 16.12
C PHE A 160 -5.49 9.28 17.07
N GLY A 161 -6.30 10.24 17.52
CA GLY A 161 -5.93 11.16 18.59
C GLY A 161 -6.04 10.52 19.97
N ALA A 162 -6.33 11.33 20.99
CA ALA A 162 -6.52 10.85 22.36
C ALA A 162 -7.77 9.97 22.51
N THR A 163 -8.70 10.05 21.55
CA THR A 163 -9.93 9.25 21.51
C THR A 163 -10.09 8.59 20.14
N LEU A 164 -10.91 7.54 20.07
CA LEU A 164 -11.25 6.89 18.79
C LEU A 164 -12.24 7.69 17.94
N THR A 165 -12.71 8.84 18.43
CA THR A 165 -13.53 9.77 17.65
C THR A 165 -12.68 10.84 16.96
N ASP A 166 -11.43 11.04 17.40
CA ASP A 166 -10.46 11.93 16.75
C ASP A 166 -9.66 11.13 15.72
N ARG A 167 -10.03 11.25 14.44
CA ARG A 167 -9.58 10.30 13.41
C ARG A 167 -9.30 10.96 12.07
N THR A 168 -8.20 10.52 11.47
CA THR A 168 -7.79 10.97 10.13
C THR A 168 -7.34 9.78 9.30
N LEU A 169 -7.89 9.62 8.10
CA LEU A 169 -7.32 8.76 7.07
C LEU A 169 -6.07 9.45 6.51
N VAL A 170 -4.89 8.89 6.81
CA VAL A 170 -3.60 9.51 6.47
C VAL A 170 -3.28 9.30 5.00
N GLN A 171 -3.34 8.04 4.56
CA GLN A 171 -3.03 7.60 3.19
C GLN A 171 -3.66 6.24 2.92
N TYR A 172 -3.69 5.86 1.64
CA TYR A 172 -4.07 4.53 1.20
C TYR A 172 -3.32 4.14 -0.08
N ALA A 173 -3.21 2.85 -0.32
CA ALA A 173 -2.67 2.33 -1.55
C ALA A 173 -3.38 1.04 -1.96
N PHE A 174 -3.38 0.74 -3.24
CA PHE A 174 -4.00 -0.46 -3.79
C PHE A 174 -3.22 -1.02 -4.97
N GLU A 175 -3.47 -2.29 -5.28
CA GLU A 175 -2.92 -2.94 -6.46
C GLU A 175 -3.82 -2.70 -7.68
N LEU A 176 -3.28 -2.08 -8.73
CA LEU A 176 -3.96 -1.92 -10.01
C LEU A 176 -4.07 -3.24 -10.77
N THR A 177 -3.21 -4.23 -10.53
CA THR A 177 -3.38 -5.54 -11.15
C THR A 177 -4.52 -6.31 -10.47
N PRO A 178 -5.56 -6.74 -11.21
CA PRO A 178 -6.64 -7.53 -10.64
C PRO A 178 -6.14 -8.77 -9.90
N GLY A 179 -6.64 -8.98 -8.68
CA GLY A 179 -6.33 -10.15 -7.86
C GLY A 179 -4.90 -10.24 -7.30
N ALA A 180 -4.01 -9.29 -7.63
CA ALA A 180 -2.64 -9.29 -7.10
C ALA A 180 -2.61 -8.81 -5.64
N SER A 181 -1.89 -9.55 -4.79
CA SER A 181 -1.72 -9.20 -3.38
C SER A 181 -0.88 -7.95 -3.21
N ILE A 182 -1.13 -7.20 -2.13
CA ILE A 182 -0.40 -6.00 -1.75
C ILE A 182 0.12 -6.11 -0.31
N ALA A 183 1.34 -5.65 -0.06
CA ALA A 183 1.88 -5.54 1.29
C ALA A 183 1.56 -4.15 1.88
N VAL A 184 1.28 -4.09 3.18
CA VAL A 184 1.19 -2.82 3.92
C VAL A 184 2.58 -2.20 3.94
N VAL A 185 2.80 -1.20 3.09
CA VAL A 185 4.05 -0.45 3.04
C VAL A 185 3.68 0.99 3.35
N PRO A 186 3.65 1.39 4.64
CA PRO A 186 3.46 2.78 4.95
C PRO A 186 4.53 3.57 4.21
N GLU A 187 4.26 4.81 3.84
CA GLU A 187 5.32 5.71 3.40
C GLU A 187 6.06 6.32 4.62
N PRO A 188 7.16 5.72 5.12
CA PRO A 188 8.20 6.49 5.80
C PRO A 188 9.59 6.42 5.13
N SER A 189 9.73 5.83 3.94
CA SER A 189 11.07 5.51 3.38
C SER A 189 11.40 6.20 2.06
N THR A 190 10.43 6.56 1.22
CA THR A 190 10.75 7.17 -0.10
C THR A 190 11.41 8.54 0.08
N TYR A 191 10.92 9.38 1.00
CA TYR A 191 11.56 10.65 1.32
C TYR A 191 12.91 10.47 2.01
N ALA A 192 13.04 9.48 2.90
CA ALA A 192 14.30 9.17 3.56
C ALA A 192 15.35 8.68 2.55
N MET A 193 14.97 7.80 1.62
CA MET A 193 15.84 7.27 0.57
C MET A 193 16.14 8.32 -0.50
N MET A 194 15.18 9.18 -0.85
CA MET A 194 15.42 10.33 -1.73
C MET A 194 16.37 11.33 -1.05
N GLY A 195 16.18 11.61 0.24
CA GLY A 195 17.07 12.44 1.04
C GLY A 195 18.49 11.87 1.13
N LEU A 196 18.64 10.59 1.41
CA LEU A 196 19.94 9.89 1.40
C LEU A 196 20.57 9.88 0.00
N GLY A 197 19.79 9.69 -1.05
CA GLY A 197 20.24 9.76 -2.44
C GLY A 197 20.79 11.14 -2.80
N VAL A 198 20.08 12.21 -2.44
CA VAL A 198 20.52 13.60 -2.66
C VAL A 198 21.79 13.91 -1.85
N LEU A 199 21.85 13.50 -0.58
CA LEU A 199 23.03 13.67 0.27
C LEU A 199 24.25 12.90 -0.29
N GLY A 200 24.04 11.69 -0.80
CA GLY A 200 25.07 10.89 -1.47
C GLY A 200 25.63 11.57 -2.73
N LEU A 201 24.75 12.12 -3.58
CA LEU A 201 25.14 12.87 -4.77
C LEU A 201 25.90 14.16 -4.43
N MET A 202 25.45 14.91 -3.42
CA MET A 202 26.12 16.12 -2.92
C MET A 202 27.53 15.80 -2.40
N ALA A 203 27.69 14.72 -1.63
CA ALA A 203 28.98 14.28 -1.11
C ALA A 203 29.94 13.86 -2.24
N ALA A 204 29.43 13.16 -3.27
CA ALA A 204 30.23 12.77 -4.44
C ALA A 204 30.68 13.99 -5.26
N ALA A 205 29.81 14.98 -5.45
CA ALA A 205 30.13 16.21 -6.18
C ALA A 205 31.24 17.03 -5.49
N ARG A 206 31.20 17.14 -4.15
CA ARG A 206 32.25 17.83 -3.36
C ARG A 206 33.61 17.16 -3.48
N ARG A 207 33.66 15.82 -3.45
CA ARG A 207 34.92 15.06 -3.61
C ARG A 207 35.54 15.23 -4.99
N ARG A 208 34.74 15.40 -6.03
CA ARG A 208 35.23 15.64 -7.40
C ARG A 208 35.87 17.02 -7.54
N LYS A 209 35.27 18.06 -6.96
CA LYS A 209 35.85 19.41 -6.95
C LYS A 209 37.17 19.49 -6.18
N ALA A 210 37.27 18.78 -5.05
CA ALA A 210 38.50 18.76 -4.25
C ALA A 210 39.69 18.02 -4.90
N LYS A 211 39.45 17.17 -5.91
CA LYS A 211 40.51 16.51 -6.69
C LYS A 211 40.96 17.29 -7.92
N GLN A 212 40.26 18.37 -8.26
CA GLN A 212 40.55 19.23 -9.42
C GLN A 212 41.22 20.56 -9.02
N ALA A 213 41.44 20.77 -7.72
CA ALA A 213 42.23 21.84 -7.14
C ALA A 213 43.54 21.25 -6.62
#